data_AF-A0A1F0PKD9-F1
#
_entry.id   AF-A0A1F0PKD9-F1
#
_cell.length_a   1.000
_cell.length_b   1.000
_cell.length_c   1.000
_cell.angle_alpha   90.00
_cell.angle_beta   90.00
_cell.angle_gamma   90.00
#
_symmetry.space_group_name_H-M   'P 1'
#
loop_
_entity.id
_entity.type
_entity.pdbx_description
1 polymer ?
#
loop_
_entity_poly.entity_id
_entity_poly.type
_entity_poly.pdbx_seq_one_letter_code
_entity_poly.pdbx_strand_id
1 'polypeptide(L)'
;MKIYSSLMGDDLVKDVLHSPYPEGDCTGQELWAVTGFVSPAAILYALYQRDATPQKGKGNSWGDLNAFEPNGTTPKIHLLVGMARDGAISTRTHELFKEWVKSSRGYLDIRYPDPRLSPLVHTKLYAWAKNGSFDTAYAGSANLSTDGFNIGRDASGCQQENILVPVSVEHAENYLDTLFDASLSCTDPVVDSLFAFPEAPYDILANKSLPPVPPLPEPETEREERLKDFPSVNLYLYSRKRGGTSYNGAGINWGLRQNRANKDEAYFAVPAEIARSNFFPSKNMPFTVYCDDGEALTMRVASGDKDKPYGKDMSTIPHNSELGAYLRKRMGLQPGTKIGIRELLDYGRTYVTFTRTSEGNYYLDFSRETAERDEVALQAPEIVNEFSHEDN
;
A
#
# COMPACT_ATOMS: atom_id res chain seq x y z
N MET A 1 5.09 20.40 -27.08
CA MET A 1 4.92 19.06 -26.47
C MET A 1 4.79 19.28 -24.98
N LYS A 2 3.63 18.99 -24.39
CA LYS A 2 3.46 19.10 -22.93
C LYS A 2 4.16 17.89 -22.30
N ILE A 3 4.93 18.09 -21.25
CA ILE A 3 5.64 17.03 -20.52
C ILE A 3 5.13 17.13 -19.10
N TYR A 4 4.84 15.98 -18.48
CA TYR A 4 4.40 15.91 -17.09
C TYR A 4 5.44 15.18 -16.25
N SER A 5 5.86 15.76 -15.12
CA SER A 5 6.80 15.14 -14.18
C SER A 5 6.42 15.34 -12.71
N SER A 6 6.61 14.28 -11.90
CA SER A 6 6.36 14.30 -10.45
C SER A 6 7.24 15.29 -9.67
N LEU A 7 8.39 15.71 -10.23
CA LEU A 7 9.29 16.69 -9.61
C LEU A 7 9.16 18.11 -10.17
N MET A 8 8.45 18.29 -11.29
CA MET A 8 8.26 19.60 -11.93
C MET A 8 7.02 20.36 -11.43
N GLY A 9 6.36 19.86 -10.38
CA GLY A 9 5.14 20.44 -9.83
C GLY A 9 3.86 20.04 -10.57
N ASP A 10 3.96 19.12 -11.53
CA ASP A 10 2.80 18.50 -12.15
C ASP A 10 2.20 17.44 -11.22
N ASP A 11 0.87 17.39 -11.14
CA ASP A 11 0.15 16.37 -10.40
C ASP A 11 -0.22 15.26 -11.38
N LEU A 12 0.66 14.26 -11.52
CA LEU A 12 0.48 13.15 -12.47
C LEU A 12 -0.87 12.44 -12.29
N VAL A 13 -1.39 12.36 -11.06
CA VAL A 13 -2.71 11.75 -10.81
C VAL A 13 -3.78 12.59 -11.48
N LYS A 14 -3.78 13.90 -11.23
CA LYS A 14 -4.74 14.83 -11.82
C LYS A 14 -4.60 14.93 -13.34
N ASP A 15 -3.38 14.89 -13.84
CA ASP A 15 -3.08 15.13 -15.26
C ASP A 15 -3.29 13.89 -16.14
N VAL A 16 -3.22 12.68 -15.57
CA VAL A 16 -3.25 11.42 -16.34
C VAL A 16 -4.28 10.41 -15.83
N LEU A 17 -4.44 10.26 -14.50
CA LEU A 17 -5.37 9.26 -13.92
C LEU A 17 -6.76 9.82 -13.60
N HIS A 18 -6.93 11.14 -13.63
CA HIS A 18 -8.25 11.75 -13.58
C HIS A 18 -8.85 11.87 -14.96
N SER A 19 -10.17 11.76 -14.97
CA SER A 19 -10.98 11.92 -16.16
C SER A 19 -10.72 13.28 -16.81
N PRO A 20 -10.38 13.32 -18.11
CA PRO A 20 -10.19 14.57 -18.83
C PRO A 20 -11.53 15.22 -19.24
N TYR A 21 -12.67 14.56 -18.98
CA TYR A 21 -13.98 15.01 -19.45
C TYR A 21 -14.66 15.95 -18.44
N PRO A 22 -15.51 16.89 -18.90
CA PRO A 22 -16.16 17.87 -18.03
C PRO A 22 -17.01 17.27 -16.90
N GLU A 23 -17.02 17.93 -15.74
CA GLU A 23 -17.91 17.59 -14.63
C GLU A 23 -19.38 17.62 -15.08
N GLY A 24 -20.05 16.46 -15.03
CA GLY A 24 -21.45 16.27 -15.47
C GLY A 24 -21.60 15.45 -16.75
N ASP A 25 -20.52 15.24 -17.51
CA ASP A 25 -20.50 14.40 -18.71
C ASP A 25 -19.69 13.12 -18.47
N CYS A 26 -20.12 12.41 -17.43
CA CYS A 26 -19.33 11.35 -16.81
C CYS A 26 -19.76 9.91 -17.16
N THR A 27 -20.77 9.78 -18.01
CA THR A 27 -21.23 8.49 -18.52
C THR A 27 -20.27 7.93 -19.57
N GLY A 28 -19.93 6.65 -19.44
CA GLY A 28 -19.18 5.90 -20.47
C GLY A 28 -17.69 6.23 -20.54
N GLN A 29 -17.11 6.81 -19.48
CA GLN A 29 -15.68 7.07 -19.42
C GLN A 29 -14.89 5.80 -19.08
N GLU A 30 -13.76 5.63 -19.74
CA GLU A 30 -12.94 4.43 -19.65
C GLU A 30 -11.45 4.83 -19.58
N LEU A 31 -10.74 4.33 -18.58
CA LEU A 31 -9.29 4.41 -18.47
C LEU A 31 -8.70 3.06 -18.87
N TRP A 32 -7.92 3.06 -19.94
CA TRP A 32 -7.13 1.92 -20.39
C TRP A 32 -5.68 2.12 -19.95
N ALA A 33 -5.16 1.17 -19.18
CA ALA A 33 -3.82 1.24 -18.61
C ALA A 33 -3.03 -0.04 -18.90
N VAL A 34 -1.81 0.13 -19.40
CA VAL A 34 -0.79 -0.93 -19.48
C VAL A 34 0.32 -0.51 -18.56
N THR A 35 0.72 -1.41 -17.65
CA THR A 35 1.77 -1.11 -16.69
C THR A 35 2.63 -2.32 -16.40
N GLY A 36 3.88 -2.11 -16.01
CA GLY A 36 4.75 -3.23 -15.62
C GLY A 36 4.35 -3.73 -14.24
N PHE A 37 4.40 -2.83 -13.25
CA PHE A 37 4.06 -3.08 -11.85
C PHE A 37 2.85 -2.26 -11.44
N VAL A 38 2.14 -2.72 -10.41
CA VAL A 38 0.93 -2.06 -9.93
C VAL A 38 0.88 -2.09 -8.40
N SER A 39 0.39 -0.99 -7.80
CA SER A 39 -0.04 -1.02 -6.40
C SER A 39 -1.57 -1.08 -6.34
N PRO A 40 -2.18 -1.95 -5.50
CA PRO A 40 -3.63 -1.96 -5.31
C PRO A 40 -4.19 -0.59 -4.92
N ALA A 41 -3.40 0.18 -4.15
CA ALA A 41 -3.74 1.55 -3.82
C ALA A 41 -3.96 2.42 -5.07
N ALA A 42 -3.03 2.42 -6.04
CA ALA A 42 -3.16 3.25 -7.24
C ALA A 42 -4.44 2.97 -8.05
N ILE A 43 -4.88 1.71 -8.11
CA ILE A 43 -6.15 1.32 -8.73
C ILE A 43 -7.33 2.03 -8.03
N LEU A 44 -7.34 2.06 -6.69
CA LEU A 44 -8.39 2.73 -5.92
C LEU A 44 -8.41 4.25 -6.20
N TYR A 45 -7.27 4.90 -6.39
CA TYR A 45 -7.24 6.34 -6.71
C TYR A 45 -7.84 6.64 -8.06
N ALA A 46 -7.47 5.85 -9.07
CA ALA A 46 -8.06 5.97 -10.40
C ALA A 46 -9.57 5.68 -10.36
N LEU A 47 -10.00 4.62 -9.66
CA LEU A 47 -11.40 4.22 -9.63
C LEU A 47 -12.29 5.22 -8.88
N TYR A 48 -11.81 5.76 -7.76
CA TYR A 48 -12.56 6.74 -6.97
C TYR A 48 -12.30 8.20 -7.38
N GLN A 49 -11.49 8.44 -8.42
CA GLN A 49 -11.12 9.78 -8.89
C GLN A 49 -10.68 10.70 -7.73
N ARG A 50 -9.79 10.18 -6.87
CA ARG A 50 -9.28 10.87 -5.68
C ARG A 50 -8.03 11.67 -6.04
N ASP A 51 -7.89 12.86 -5.47
CA ASP A 51 -6.65 13.64 -5.57
C ASP A 51 -5.47 12.91 -4.90
N ALA A 52 -4.25 13.12 -5.42
CA ALA A 52 -3.03 12.56 -4.87
C ALA A 52 -2.76 13.01 -3.42
N THR A 53 -3.28 14.17 -3.02
CA THR A 53 -3.12 14.76 -1.69
C THR A 53 -4.45 14.85 -0.94
N PRO A 54 -4.49 14.59 0.39
CA PRO A 54 -5.74 14.64 1.15
C PRO A 54 -6.33 16.07 1.17
N GLN A 55 -7.50 16.28 0.57
CA GLN A 55 -8.26 17.53 0.75
C GLN A 55 -8.88 17.60 2.15
N LYS A 56 -8.85 18.79 2.78
CA LYS A 56 -9.47 19.02 4.09
C LYS A 56 -10.98 18.71 4.05
N GLY A 57 -11.46 17.91 5.00
CA GLY A 57 -12.88 17.86 5.37
C GLY A 57 -13.82 17.03 4.49
N LYS A 58 -13.36 16.35 3.43
CA LYS A 58 -14.17 15.36 2.71
C LYS A 58 -13.99 13.98 3.37
N GLY A 59 -15.09 13.36 3.78
CA GLY A 59 -15.12 12.13 4.58
C GLY A 59 -14.30 10.98 3.98
N ASN A 60 -13.37 10.46 4.77
CA ASN A 60 -12.42 9.41 4.41
C ASN A 60 -12.99 8.02 4.66
N SER A 61 -13.98 7.64 3.87
CA SER A 61 -14.31 6.23 3.64
C SER A 61 -13.57 5.81 2.37
N TRP A 62 -12.36 5.27 2.51
CA TRP A 62 -11.80 4.41 1.48
C TRP A 62 -12.60 3.12 1.56
N GLY A 63 -13.60 3.00 0.70
CA GLY A 63 -14.57 1.91 0.78
C GLY A 63 -13.86 0.57 0.61
N ASP A 64 -14.29 -0.41 1.41
CA ASP A 64 -14.20 -1.80 1.01
C ASP A 64 -14.75 -1.92 -0.42
N LEU A 65 -14.01 -2.49 -1.37
CA LEU A 65 -14.54 -2.67 -2.71
C LEU A 65 -15.74 -3.63 -2.72
N ASN A 66 -15.95 -4.43 -1.67
CA ASN A 66 -17.19 -5.17 -1.48
C ASN A 66 -18.41 -4.26 -1.20
N ALA A 67 -18.17 -3.01 -0.80
CA ALA A 67 -19.16 -1.94 -0.66
C ALA A 67 -19.02 -0.85 -1.74
N PHE A 68 -18.32 -1.15 -2.84
CA PHE A 68 -18.16 -0.22 -3.96
C PHE A 68 -19.51 0.09 -4.60
N GLU A 69 -19.83 1.39 -4.64
CA GLU A 69 -20.94 1.92 -5.44
C GLU A 69 -20.38 2.94 -6.43
N PRO A 70 -20.40 2.65 -7.74
CA PRO A 70 -19.99 3.62 -8.73
C PRO A 70 -20.95 4.81 -8.69
N ASN A 71 -20.40 6.01 -8.82
CA ASN A 71 -21.19 7.23 -8.95
C ASN A 71 -21.01 7.82 -10.34
N GLY A 72 -21.60 9.00 -10.57
CA GLY A 72 -21.54 9.66 -11.87
C GLY A 72 -20.11 9.79 -12.43
N THR A 73 -19.10 10.02 -11.59
CA THR A 73 -17.70 10.27 -12.01
C THR A 73 -16.82 9.03 -12.04
N THR A 74 -17.35 7.84 -11.74
CA THR A 74 -16.52 6.63 -11.64
C THR A 74 -16.21 6.08 -13.04
N PRO A 75 -14.93 6.00 -13.46
CA PRO A 75 -14.57 5.44 -14.76
C PRO A 75 -14.59 3.91 -14.72
N LYS A 76 -14.79 3.28 -15.88
CA LYS A 76 -14.37 1.89 -16.05
C LYS A 76 -12.86 1.85 -16.22
N ILE A 77 -12.20 0.87 -15.62
CA ILE A 77 -10.75 0.69 -15.72
C ILE A 77 -10.48 -0.64 -16.38
N HIS A 78 -9.72 -0.60 -17.47
CA HIS A 78 -9.16 -1.76 -18.15
C HIS A 78 -7.66 -1.76 -17.93
N LEU A 79 -7.17 -2.71 -17.14
CA LEU A 79 -5.78 -2.74 -16.68
C LEU A 79 -5.08 -4.01 -17.15
N LEU A 80 -3.96 -3.85 -17.84
CA LEU A 80 -3.02 -4.93 -18.14
C LEU A 80 -1.77 -4.81 -17.27
N VAL A 81 -1.54 -5.80 -16.40
CA VAL A 81 -0.32 -5.89 -15.57
C VAL A 81 0.72 -6.75 -16.29
N GLY A 82 1.63 -6.08 -16.97
CA GLY A 82 2.55 -6.67 -17.94
C GLY A 82 3.67 -7.54 -17.39
N MET A 83 4.07 -7.32 -16.13
CA MET A 83 5.10 -8.12 -15.44
C MET A 83 4.50 -9.12 -14.44
N ALA A 84 3.20 -9.45 -14.54
CA ALA A 84 2.51 -10.32 -13.59
C ALA A 84 3.17 -11.71 -13.44
N ARG A 85 3.72 -12.27 -14.52
CA ARG A 85 4.45 -13.55 -14.50
C ARG A 85 5.88 -13.47 -13.94
N ASP A 86 6.40 -12.25 -13.77
CA ASP A 86 7.76 -11.97 -13.31
C ASP A 86 7.73 -11.20 -11.98
N GLY A 87 6.82 -11.63 -11.11
CA GLY A 87 6.74 -11.19 -9.71
C GLY A 87 6.23 -9.78 -9.48
N ALA A 88 5.58 -9.13 -10.45
CA ALA A 88 4.83 -7.89 -10.15
C ALA A 88 3.58 -8.12 -9.29
N ILE A 89 3.07 -9.36 -9.27
CA ILE A 89 1.86 -9.76 -8.56
C ILE A 89 2.20 -10.91 -7.64
N SER A 90 1.81 -10.83 -6.36
CA SER A 90 1.85 -11.95 -5.44
C SER A 90 0.55 -12.76 -5.47
N THR A 91 0.57 -13.97 -4.90
CA THR A 91 -0.63 -14.80 -4.76
C THR A 91 -1.76 -14.05 -4.07
N ARG A 92 -1.46 -13.30 -3.00
CA ARG A 92 -2.49 -12.55 -2.28
C ARG A 92 -3.05 -11.38 -3.10
N THR A 93 -2.20 -10.69 -3.86
CA THR A 93 -2.64 -9.61 -4.76
C THR A 93 -3.47 -10.15 -5.92
N HIS A 94 -3.14 -11.33 -6.44
CA HIS A 94 -3.93 -12.01 -7.47
C HIS A 94 -5.35 -12.33 -6.97
N GLU A 95 -5.47 -12.95 -5.80
CA GLU A 95 -6.78 -13.26 -5.20
C GLU A 95 -7.59 -11.98 -4.90
N LEU A 96 -6.92 -10.94 -4.39
CA LEU A 96 -7.53 -9.62 -4.21
C LEU A 96 -8.09 -9.07 -5.53
N PHE A 97 -7.36 -9.18 -6.63
CA PHE A 97 -7.81 -8.70 -7.93
C PHE A 97 -9.00 -9.50 -8.47
N LYS A 98 -9.06 -10.82 -8.26
CA LYS A 98 -10.24 -11.63 -8.60
C LYS A 98 -11.48 -11.16 -7.84
N GLU A 99 -11.33 -10.92 -6.54
CA GLU A 99 -12.39 -10.38 -5.70
C GLU A 99 -12.84 -8.99 -6.19
N TRP A 100 -11.90 -8.10 -6.49
CA TRP A 100 -12.19 -6.73 -6.94
C TRP A 100 -12.89 -6.69 -8.31
N VAL A 101 -12.43 -7.47 -9.28
CA VAL A 101 -13.08 -7.57 -10.60
C VAL A 101 -14.54 -8.01 -10.42
N LYS A 102 -14.79 -9.03 -9.59
CA LYS A 102 -16.15 -9.49 -9.27
C LYS A 102 -17.00 -8.43 -8.56
N SER A 103 -16.46 -7.80 -7.51
CA SER A 103 -17.17 -6.82 -6.68
C SER A 103 -17.41 -5.49 -7.39
N SER A 104 -16.58 -5.12 -8.38
CA SER A 104 -16.70 -3.87 -9.16
C SER A 104 -17.92 -3.82 -10.08
N ARG A 105 -18.59 -4.95 -10.33
CA ARG A 105 -19.75 -5.06 -11.24
C ARG A 105 -19.47 -4.54 -12.66
N GLY A 106 -18.27 -4.83 -13.18
CA GLY A 106 -17.86 -4.48 -14.55
C GLY A 106 -17.22 -3.09 -14.70
N TYR A 107 -16.86 -2.45 -13.59
CA TYR A 107 -16.06 -1.22 -13.60
C TYR A 107 -14.55 -1.47 -13.56
N LEU A 108 -14.13 -2.70 -13.30
CA LEU A 108 -12.73 -3.08 -13.26
C LEU A 108 -12.53 -4.38 -14.06
N ASP A 109 -11.72 -4.30 -15.12
CA ASP A 109 -11.15 -5.45 -15.81
C ASP A 109 -9.64 -5.46 -15.56
N ILE A 110 -9.13 -6.54 -14.99
CA ILE A 110 -7.70 -6.72 -14.76
C ILE A 110 -7.25 -7.95 -15.54
N ARG A 111 -6.20 -7.78 -16.33
CA ARG A 111 -5.67 -8.78 -17.24
C ARG A 111 -4.16 -8.95 -17.08
N TYR A 112 -3.68 -10.10 -17.51
CA TYR A 112 -2.25 -10.44 -17.59
C TYR A 112 -1.90 -10.89 -19.01
N PRO A 113 -0.69 -10.58 -19.53
CA PRO A 113 -0.27 -11.08 -20.85
C PRO A 113 -0.31 -12.61 -20.89
N ASP A 114 -0.98 -13.19 -21.89
CA ASP A 114 -1.01 -14.64 -22.06
C ASP A 114 0.41 -15.12 -22.37
N PRO A 115 1.04 -15.97 -21.52
CA PRO A 115 2.42 -16.41 -21.75
C PRO A 115 2.62 -17.16 -23.07
N ARG A 116 1.55 -17.66 -23.68
CA ARG A 116 1.56 -18.38 -24.96
C ARG A 116 1.53 -17.45 -26.17
N LEU A 117 1.07 -16.21 -25.99
CA LEU A 117 0.81 -15.25 -27.08
C LEU A 117 1.64 -13.97 -26.95
N SER A 118 2.08 -13.62 -25.73
CA SER A 118 2.69 -12.33 -25.43
C SER A 118 3.97 -12.44 -24.59
N PRO A 119 5.00 -11.62 -24.88
CA PRO A 119 6.16 -11.50 -24.01
C PRO A 119 5.82 -10.76 -22.70
N LEU A 120 6.84 -10.56 -21.85
CA LEU A 120 6.73 -9.63 -20.73
C LEU A 120 6.48 -8.23 -21.26
N VAL A 121 5.52 -7.52 -20.67
CA VAL A 121 5.19 -6.15 -21.06
C VAL A 121 5.69 -5.20 -19.97
N HIS A 122 6.71 -4.42 -20.30
CA HIS A 122 7.26 -3.42 -19.38
C HIS A 122 6.77 -1.99 -19.68
N THR A 123 5.87 -1.84 -20.64
CA THR A 123 5.30 -0.55 -21.06
C THR A 123 4.52 0.12 -19.92
N LYS A 124 4.50 1.45 -19.93
CA LYS A 124 3.59 2.26 -19.12
C LYS A 124 2.85 3.23 -20.04
N LEU A 125 1.58 2.92 -20.30
CA LEU A 125 0.70 3.62 -21.23
C LEU A 125 -0.67 3.80 -20.58
N TYR A 126 -1.22 4.99 -20.67
CA TYR A 126 -2.51 5.38 -20.13
C TYR A 126 -3.31 6.08 -21.21
N ALA A 127 -4.49 5.59 -21.53
CA ALA A 127 -5.36 6.18 -22.54
C ALA A 127 -6.78 6.32 -22.01
N TRP A 128 -7.38 7.48 -22.28
CA TRP A 128 -8.78 7.74 -21.95
C TRP A 128 -9.63 7.57 -23.19
N ALA A 129 -10.73 6.85 -23.00
CA ALA A 129 -11.77 6.67 -23.99
C ALA A 129 -13.13 7.04 -23.41
N LYS A 130 -14.03 7.38 -24.33
CA LYS A 130 -15.43 7.63 -24.03
C LYS A 130 -16.32 6.88 -25.01
N ASN A 131 -17.19 6.03 -24.47
CA ASN A 131 -18.07 5.17 -25.25
C ASN A 131 -17.30 4.37 -26.33
N GLY A 132 -16.13 3.83 -25.95
CA GLY A 132 -15.25 3.08 -26.85
C GLY A 132 -14.39 3.88 -27.83
N SER A 133 -14.46 5.22 -27.86
CA SER A 133 -13.57 6.05 -28.69
C SER A 133 -12.47 6.68 -27.85
N PHE A 134 -11.20 6.49 -28.22
CA PHE A 134 -10.07 7.08 -27.52
C PHE A 134 -9.90 8.57 -27.85
N ASP A 135 -9.57 9.38 -26.83
CA ASP A 135 -9.44 10.84 -26.95
C ASP A 135 -8.04 11.36 -26.59
N THR A 136 -7.40 10.77 -25.59
CA THR A 136 -6.05 11.16 -25.16
C THR A 136 -5.26 9.94 -24.69
N ALA A 137 -3.94 10.00 -24.87
CA ALA A 137 -3.02 8.94 -24.45
C ALA A 137 -1.69 9.52 -23.96
N TYR A 138 -1.11 8.88 -22.95
CA TYR A 138 0.15 9.26 -22.31
C TYR A 138 1.04 8.04 -22.12
N ALA A 139 2.33 8.16 -22.39
CA ALA A 139 3.30 7.10 -22.13
C ALA A 139 4.57 7.64 -21.50
N GLY A 140 5.31 6.77 -20.80
CA GLY A 140 6.59 7.13 -20.19
C GLY A 140 7.05 6.13 -19.13
N SER A 141 7.55 6.62 -18.00
CA SER A 141 8.21 5.78 -16.99
C SER A 141 7.32 5.34 -15.82
N ALA A 142 6.26 6.10 -15.51
CA ALA A 142 5.43 5.89 -14.32
C ALA A 142 4.63 4.58 -14.38
N ASN A 143 4.94 3.61 -13.50
CA ASN A 143 4.03 2.48 -13.23
C ASN A 143 2.72 2.96 -12.61
N LEU A 144 1.65 2.15 -12.67
CA LEU A 144 0.40 2.44 -11.97
C LEU A 144 0.58 2.05 -10.50
N SER A 145 1.47 2.76 -9.83
CA SER A 145 1.89 2.49 -8.46
C SER A 145 1.88 3.77 -7.65
N THR A 146 1.99 3.62 -6.33
CA THR A 146 1.98 4.75 -5.40
C THR A 146 3.18 5.66 -5.67
N ASP A 147 4.35 5.08 -5.91
CA ASP A 147 5.57 5.85 -6.18
C ASP A 147 5.66 6.31 -7.65
N GLY A 148 5.07 5.55 -8.58
CA GLY A 148 4.94 5.94 -9.99
C GLY A 148 4.20 7.27 -10.17
N PHE A 149 3.11 7.47 -9.42
CA PHE A 149 2.24 8.66 -9.49
C PHE A 149 2.35 9.60 -8.28
N ASN A 150 3.30 9.36 -7.37
CA ASN A 150 3.46 10.11 -6.13
C ASN A 150 2.18 10.21 -5.27
N ILE A 151 1.41 9.13 -5.21
CA ILE A 151 0.12 9.07 -4.51
C ILE A 151 0.35 9.13 -3.00
N GLY A 152 -0.31 10.09 -2.33
CA GLY A 152 -0.29 10.19 -0.87
C GLY A 152 1.02 10.67 -0.28
N ARG A 153 1.88 11.31 -1.07
CA ARG A 153 3.16 11.85 -0.63
C ARG A 153 3.31 13.32 -1.02
N ASP A 154 4.17 14.02 -0.29
CA ASP A 154 4.60 15.37 -0.64
C ASP A 154 5.55 15.29 -1.86
N ALA A 155 5.41 16.20 -2.83
CA ALA A 155 6.27 16.28 -4.01
C ALA A 155 7.77 16.47 -3.64
N SER A 156 8.06 17.14 -2.52
CA SER A 156 9.42 17.28 -1.97
C SER A 156 10.00 15.97 -1.40
N GLY A 157 9.16 14.94 -1.27
CA GLY A 157 9.49 13.61 -0.76
C GLY A 157 9.45 12.49 -1.80
N CYS A 158 9.29 12.83 -3.08
CA CYS A 158 9.34 11.88 -4.18
C CYS A 158 10.67 11.13 -4.16
N GLN A 159 10.62 9.80 -4.10
CA GLN A 159 11.81 8.95 -4.27
C GLN A 159 12.02 8.52 -5.72
N GLN A 160 10.98 8.66 -6.54
CA GLN A 160 11.02 8.39 -7.96
C GLN A 160 10.60 9.64 -8.74
N GLU A 161 11.48 10.08 -9.64
CA GLU A 161 11.08 11.00 -10.69
C GLU A 161 10.52 10.19 -11.85
N ASN A 162 9.30 10.54 -12.26
CA ASN A 162 8.67 9.92 -13.42
C ASN A 162 8.25 10.96 -14.43
N ILE A 163 8.35 10.60 -15.70
CA ILE A 163 7.95 11.44 -16.82
C ILE A 163 6.87 10.73 -17.63
N LEU A 164 5.83 11.48 -17.98
CA LEU A 164 4.80 11.07 -18.93
C LEU A 164 4.64 12.14 -20.01
N VAL A 165 4.50 11.70 -21.25
CA VAL A 165 4.29 12.59 -22.39
C VAL A 165 3.05 12.16 -23.17
N PRO A 166 2.27 13.10 -23.73
CA PRO A 166 1.21 12.78 -24.67
C PRO A 166 1.76 12.02 -25.87
N VAL A 167 1.04 10.99 -26.30
CA VAL A 167 1.35 10.17 -27.48
C VAL A 167 0.19 10.15 -28.47
N SER A 168 0.44 9.63 -29.67
CA SER A 168 -0.62 9.46 -30.67
C SER A 168 -1.69 8.50 -30.17
N VAL A 169 -2.95 8.94 -30.21
CA VAL A 169 -4.11 8.12 -29.85
C VAL A 169 -4.22 6.90 -30.75
N GLU A 170 -4.05 7.07 -32.07
CA GLU A 170 -4.11 5.98 -33.04
C GLU A 170 -3.06 4.89 -32.75
N HIS A 171 -1.82 5.28 -32.42
CA HIS A 171 -0.78 4.30 -32.08
C HIS A 171 -1.04 3.65 -30.72
N ALA A 172 -1.57 4.40 -29.76
CA ALA A 172 -1.91 3.87 -28.44
C ALA A 172 -3.06 2.84 -28.53
N GLU A 173 -4.12 3.15 -29.26
CA GLU A 173 -5.26 2.26 -29.51
C GLU A 173 -4.81 0.96 -30.18
N ASN A 174 -4.11 1.03 -31.30
CA ASN A 174 -3.59 -0.16 -31.99
C ASN A 174 -2.71 -1.05 -31.08
N TYR A 175 -1.90 -0.41 -30.22
CA TYR A 175 -1.04 -1.12 -29.29
C TYR A 175 -1.84 -1.75 -28.13
N LEU A 176 -2.83 -1.04 -27.60
CA LEU A 176 -3.74 -1.54 -26.57
C LEU A 176 -4.52 -2.75 -27.09
N ASP A 177 -5.14 -2.65 -28.27
CA ASP A 177 -5.89 -3.75 -28.89
C ASP A 177 -5.02 -5.00 -29.02
N THR A 178 -3.81 -4.85 -29.57
CA THR A 178 -2.85 -5.95 -29.72
C THR A 178 -2.55 -6.64 -28.38
N LEU A 179 -2.32 -5.85 -27.32
CA LEU A 179 -1.97 -6.39 -26.02
C LEU A 179 -3.16 -7.02 -25.30
N PHE A 180 -4.34 -6.41 -25.40
CA PHE A 180 -5.56 -6.92 -24.76
C PHE A 180 -6.06 -8.20 -25.43
N ASP A 181 -5.97 -8.30 -26.77
CA ASP A 181 -6.25 -9.53 -27.52
C ASP A 181 -5.31 -10.68 -27.12
N ALA A 182 -4.06 -10.37 -26.79
CA ALA A 182 -3.05 -11.33 -26.35
C ALA A 182 -2.97 -11.47 -24.82
N SER A 183 -4.07 -11.23 -24.10
CA SER A 183 -4.11 -11.26 -22.63
C SER A 183 -5.28 -12.08 -22.07
N LEU A 184 -5.11 -12.54 -20.84
CA LEU A 184 -6.09 -13.31 -20.08
C LEU A 184 -6.66 -12.44 -18.96
N SER A 185 -7.98 -12.52 -18.71
CA SER A 185 -8.55 -11.94 -17.49
C SER A 185 -7.94 -12.61 -16.27
N CYS A 186 -7.65 -11.86 -15.20
CA CYS A 186 -7.15 -12.43 -13.95
C CYS A 186 -8.15 -13.41 -13.31
N THR A 187 -9.43 -13.37 -13.72
CA THR A 187 -10.47 -14.30 -13.26
C THR A 187 -10.58 -15.56 -14.10
N ASP A 188 -9.82 -15.68 -15.20
CA ASP A 188 -9.81 -16.88 -16.03
C ASP A 188 -9.15 -18.04 -15.28
N PRO A 189 -9.81 -19.21 -15.12
CA PRO A 189 -9.23 -20.37 -14.44
C PRO A 189 -7.89 -20.84 -15.00
N VAL A 190 -7.59 -20.54 -16.27
CA VAL A 190 -6.31 -20.92 -16.87
C VAL A 190 -5.14 -20.15 -16.26
N VAL A 191 -5.37 -18.94 -15.71
CA VAL A 191 -4.33 -18.12 -15.06
C VAL A 191 -3.69 -18.87 -13.90
N ASP A 192 -4.50 -19.50 -13.04
CA ASP A 192 -4.02 -20.28 -11.88
C ASP A 192 -3.10 -21.45 -12.29
N SER A 193 -3.16 -21.88 -13.55
CA SER A 193 -2.30 -22.95 -14.10
C SER A 193 -1.06 -22.44 -14.86
N LEU A 194 -1.12 -21.21 -15.40
CA LEU A 194 -0.06 -20.64 -16.24
C LEU A 194 0.88 -19.71 -15.47
N PHE A 195 0.46 -19.20 -14.32
CA PHE A 195 1.21 -18.24 -13.53
C PHE A 195 1.65 -18.85 -12.20
N ALA A 196 2.92 -18.67 -11.87
CA ALA A 196 3.46 -18.97 -10.55
C ALA A 196 3.68 -17.65 -9.80
N PHE A 197 2.72 -17.28 -8.96
CA PHE A 197 2.83 -16.04 -8.19
C PHE A 197 3.68 -16.27 -6.92
N PRO A 198 4.63 -15.38 -6.60
CA PRO A 198 5.36 -15.42 -5.34
C PRO A 198 4.47 -15.00 -4.16
N GLU A 199 4.93 -15.27 -2.93
CA GLU A 199 4.26 -14.84 -1.69
C GLU A 199 4.20 -13.30 -1.54
N ALA A 200 5.24 -12.61 -2.00
CA ALA A 200 5.30 -11.16 -2.13
C ALA A 200 5.92 -10.79 -3.49
N PRO A 201 5.66 -9.58 -4.03
CA PRO A 201 6.27 -9.15 -5.28
C PRO A 201 7.81 -9.23 -5.26
N TYR A 202 8.45 -9.49 -6.41
CA TYR A 202 9.89 -9.76 -6.47
C TYR A 202 10.76 -8.57 -6.08
N ASP A 203 10.33 -7.33 -6.30
CA ASP A 203 11.03 -6.15 -5.79
C ASP A 203 11.11 -6.17 -4.24
N ILE A 204 10.08 -6.70 -3.59
CA ILE A 204 10.04 -6.92 -2.14
C ILE A 204 10.98 -8.05 -1.73
N LEU A 205 10.90 -9.19 -2.42
CA LEU A 205 11.75 -10.35 -2.13
C LEU A 205 13.24 -10.07 -2.41
N ALA A 206 13.54 -9.26 -3.43
CA ALA A 206 14.89 -8.78 -3.72
C ALA A 206 15.39 -7.84 -2.62
N ASN A 207 14.54 -6.94 -2.11
CA ASN A 207 14.88 -6.07 -0.98
C ASN A 207 15.08 -6.82 0.35
N LYS A 208 14.52 -8.03 0.51
CA LYS A 208 14.89 -8.96 1.61
C LYS A 208 16.38 -9.29 1.63
N SER A 209 17.04 -9.20 0.46
CA SER A 209 18.44 -9.58 0.26
C SER A 209 19.39 -8.40 0.08
N LEU A 210 18.86 -7.17 -0.05
CA LEU A 210 19.68 -5.97 -0.25
C LEU A 210 19.94 -5.29 1.11
N PRO A 211 21.19 -4.85 1.38
CA PRO A 211 21.44 -3.98 2.50
C PRO A 211 20.61 -2.69 2.34
N PRO A 212 20.19 -2.05 3.45
CA PRO A 212 19.45 -0.80 3.38
C PRO A 212 20.15 0.17 2.44
N VAL A 213 19.38 0.80 1.54
CA VAL A 213 19.92 1.86 0.67
C VAL A 213 20.64 2.86 1.58
N PRO A 214 21.93 3.17 1.32
CA PRO A 214 22.65 4.14 2.12
C PRO A 214 21.83 5.44 2.19
N PRO A 215 21.67 6.05 3.38
CA PRO A 215 20.96 7.30 3.48
C PRO A 215 21.60 8.30 2.50
N LEU A 216 20.76 9.06 1.79
CA LEU A 216 21.24 10.19 1.00
C LEU A 216 22.13 11.07 1.90
N PRO A 217 23.20 11.69 1.37
CA PRO A 217 24.04 12.61 2.13
C PRO A 217 23.17 13.60 2.91
N GLU A 218 23.57 14.06 4.10
CA GLU A 218 22.80 15.12 4.76
C GLU A 218 22.88 16.41 3.92
N PRO A 219 21.75 17.11 3.68
CA PRO A 219 21.76 18.34 2.92
C PRO A 219 22.58 19.43 3.63
N GLU A 220 23.37 20.18 2.86
CA GLU A 220 24.32 21.17 3.40
C GLU A 220 23.64 22.45 3.94
N THR A 221 22.32 22.65 3.71
CA THR A 221 21.61 23.87 4.13
C THR A 221 20.21 23.60 4.68
N GLU A 222 19.77 24.40 5.66
CA GLU A 222 18.40 24.39 6.24
C GLU A 222 17.28 24.61 5.20
N ARG A 223 17.62 25.08 4.00
CA ARG A 223 16.68 25.27 2.90
C ARG A 223 16.33 23.97 2.18
N GLU A 224 17.14 22.93 2.39
CA GLU A 224 16.93 21.57 1.91
C GLU A 224 16.63 20.65 3.11
N GLU A 225 15.59 20.92 3.90
CA GLU A 225 15.09 19.92 4.85
C GLU A 225 14.54 18.71 4.06
N ARG A 226 15.41 17.80 3.61
CA ARG A 226 14.97 16.45 3.26
C ARG A 226 14.45 15.83 4.55
N LEU A 227 13.14 15.56 4.59
CA LEU A 227 12.57 14.74 5.66
C LEU A 227 13.43 13.48 5.78
N LYS A 228 13.93 13.21 6.98
CA LYS A 228 14.82 12.08 7.28
C LYS A 228 14.28 10.82 6.59
N ASP A 229 15.03 10.32 5.63
CA ASP A 229 14.65 9.13 4.88
C ASP A 229 14.96 7.90 5.72
N PHE A 230 13.98 7.01 5.83
CA PHE A 230 14.14 5.76 6.55
C PHE A 230 13.98 4.64 5.53
N PRO A 231 15.03 3.84 5.25
CA PRO A 231 14.85 2.64 4.44
C PRO A 231 13.98 1.63 5.20
N SER A 232 14.01 1.66 6.53
CA SER A 232 13.14 0.86 7.40
C SER A 232 12.91 1.54 8.75
N VAL A 233 11.80 1.20 9.41
CA VAL A 233 11.44 1.70 10.75
C VAL A 233 10.90 0.58 11.63
N ASN A 234 11.22 0.62 12.93
CA ASN A 234 10.69 -0.31 13.91
C ASN A 234 9.51 0.32 14.66
N LEU A 235 8.35 -0.34 14.63
CA LEU A 235 7.20 0.02 15.46
C LEU A 235 7.07 -0.99 16.60
N TYR A 236 7.34 -0.54 17.82
CA TYR A 236 7.27 -1.38 19.01
C TYR A 236 5.82 -1.70 19.38
N LEU A 237 5.59 -2.95 19.77
CA LEU A 237 4.27 -3.50 20.08
C LEU A 237 3.85 -3.26 21.55
N TYR A 238 4.65 -2.50 22.28
CA TYR A 238 4.42 -2.06 23.65
C TYR A 238 4.90 -0.60 23.80
N SER A 239 4.54 0.05 24.91
CA SER A 239 5.00 1.41 25.20
C SER A 239 6.39 1.37 25.83
N ARG A 240 7.42 1.87 25.13
CA ARG A 240 8.78 2.06 25.68
C ARG A 240 8.92 3.22 26.67
N LYS A 241 7.84 3.97 26.93
CA LYS A 241 7.86 5.04 27.96
C LYS A 241 8.04 4.44 29.35
N ARG A 242 8.73 5.18 30.23
CA ARG A 242 8.92 4.81 31.65
C ARG A 242 9.45 3.39 31.85
N GLY A 243 10.38 2.94 31.00
CA GLY A 243 11.04 1.64 31.14
C GLY A 243 10.27 0.46 30.55
N GLY A 244 9.15 0.66 29.84
CA GLY A 244 8.42 -0.42 29.17
C GLY A 244 7.13 -0.79 29.89
N THR A 245 6.00 -0.72 29.19
CA THR A 245 4.71 -1.22 29.69
C THR A 245 3.86 -1.77 28.55
N SER A 246 3.21 -2.90 28.80
CA SER A 246 2.19 -3.43 27.92
C SER A 246 1.10 -2.41 27.63
N TYR A 247 0.58 -2.41 26.40
CA TYR A 247 -0.63 -1.65 26.13
C TYR A 247 -1.84 -2.25 26.85
N ASN A 248 -2.57 -1.42 27.59
CA ASN A 248 -3.80 -1.79 28.28
C ASN A 248 -4.99 -1.04 27.65
N GLY A 249 -5.70 -1.69 26.72
CA GLY A 249 -6.73 -1.01 25.93
C GLY A 249 -6.16 0.06 24.99
N ALA A 250 -4.96 -0.15 24.45
CA ALA A 250 -4.28 0.74 23.51
C ALA A 250 -3.50 -0.07 22.47
N GLY A 251 -3.06 0.57 21.39
CA GLY A 251 -2.23 -0.07 20.36
C GLY A 251 -2.80 -1.41 19.88
N ILE A 252 -1.98 -2.45 19.91
CA ILE A 252 -2.37 -3.81 19.50
C ILE A 252 -3.39 -4.50 20.40
N ASN A 253 -3.66 -3.92 21.58
CA ASN A 253 -4.67 -4.37 22.54
C ASN A 253 -5.88 -3.42 22.62
N TRP A 254 -6.11 -2.58 21.60
CA TRP A 254 -7.20 -1.58 21.60
C TRP A 254 -8.58 -2.21 21.83
N GLY A 255 -8.86 -3.35 21.20
CA GLY A 255 -10.10 -4.11 21.32
C GLY A 255 -10.41 -4.61 22.73
N LEU A 256 -9.43 -4.65 23.63
CA LEU A 256 -9.61 -5.13 25.01
C LEU A 256 -10.28 -4.10 25.93
N ARG A 257 -10.53 -2.88 25.44
CA ARG A 257 -11.38 -1.93 26.16
C ARG A 257 -12.76 -2.52 26.42
N GLN A 258 -13.34 -2.15 27.57
CA GLN A 258 -14.65 -2.67 28.00
C GLN A 258 -15.76 -2.39 26.96
N ASN A 259 -15.69 -1.26 26.26
CA ASN A 259 -16.72 -0.81 25.31
C ASN A 259 -16.52 -1.27 23.85
N ARG A 260 -15.60 -2.20 23.58
CA ARG A 260 -15.37 -2.72 22.22
C ARG A 260 -15.98 -4.09 22.08
N ALA A 261 -16.80 -4.25 21.04
CA ALA A 261 -17.48 -5.50 20.71
C ALA A 261 -16.50 -6.54 20.16
N ASN A 262 -15.58 -6.12 19.28
CA ASN A 262 -14.54 -6.99 18.74
C ASN A 262 -13.24 -6.81 19.54
N LYS A 263 -12.76 -7.91 20.15
CA LYS A 263 -11.55 -7.92 20.98
C LYS A 263 -10.26 -7.95 20.17
N ASP A 264 -10.35 -8.19 18.86
CA ASP A 264 -9.20 -8.22 17.96
C ASP A 264 -8.85 -6.88 17.34
N GLU A 265 -9.57 -5.82 17.65
CA GLU A 265 -9.21 -4.51 17.13
C GLU A 265 -7.84 -4.04 17.62
N ALA A 266 -7.01 -3.64 16.67
CA ALA A 266 -5.63 -3.26 16.92
C ALA A 266 -5.21 -2.07 16.03
N TYR A 267 -4.19 -1.36 16.48
CA TYR A 267 -3.40 -0.45 15.65
C TYR A 267 -1.94 -0.46 16.11
N PHE A 268 -1.01 -0.21 15.18
CA PHE A 268 0.35 0.14 15.50
C PHE A 268 0.45 1.63 15.84
N ALA A 269 1.06 1.97 16.97
CA ALA A 269 1.37 3.35 17.29
C ALA A 269 2.54 3.83 16.43
N VAL A 270 2.34 4.92 15.68
CA VAL A 270 3.39 5.54 14.86
C VAL A 270 4.03 6.67 15.67
N PRO A 271 5.33 6.57 16.03
CA PRO A 271 6.05 7.63 16.73
C PRO A 271 6.03 8.95 15.96
N ALA A 272 6.04 10.07 16.69
CA ALA A 272 5.91 11.40 16.08
C ALA A 272 7.03 11.72 15.07
N GLU A 273 8.24 11.20 15.28
CA GLU A 273 9.36 11.38 14.36
C GLU A 273 9.16 10.64 13.03
N ILE A 274 8.56 9.45 13.06
CA ILE A 274 8.21 8.68 11.86
C ILE A 274 6.95 9.26 11.21
N ALA A 275 5.95 9.64 12.01
CA ALA A 275 4.72 10.24 11.48
C ALA A 275 4.99 11.56 10.74
N ARG A 276 5.95 12.36 11.20
CA ARG A 276 6.33 13.62 10.55
C ARG A 276 7.28 13.42 9.36
N SER A 277 7.81 12.22 9.14
CA SER A 277 8.62 11.92 7.97
C SER A 277 7.74 11.51 6.78
N ASN A 278 8.36 11.38 5.60
CA ASN A 278 7.70 10.83 4.40
C ASN A 278 7.75 9.30 4.33
N PHE A 279 7.99 8.63 5.47
CA PHE A 279 8.12 7.17 5.48
C PHE A 279 6.80 6.47 5.18
N PHE A 280 5.70 6.87 5.85
CA PHE A 280 4.37 6.34 5.56
C PHE A 280 3.57 7.29 4.68
N PRO A 281 2.54 6.80 3.95
CA PRO A 281 1.66 7.66 3.19
C PRO A 281 0.89 8.63 4.09
N SER A 282 0.36 9.67 3.47
CA SER A 282 -0.43 10.68 4.16
C SER A 282 -1.61 10.05 4.93
N LYS A 283 -2.09 10.77 5.94
CA LYS A 283 -3.16 10.36 6.83
C LYS A 283 -4.40 9.97 6.03
N ASN A 284 -4.91 8.80 6.37
CA ASN A 284 -6.01 8.07 5.78
C ASN A 284 -5.74 7.49 4.40
N MET A 285 -4.57 7.65 3.80
CA MET A 285 -4.26 7.04 2.51
C MET A 285 -4.04 5.53 2.68
N PRO A 286 -4.76 4.67 1.94
CA PRO A 286 -4.53 3.24 1.93
C PRO A 286 -3.20 2.87 1.28
N PHE A 287 -2.56 1.83 1.78
CA PHE A 287 -1.39 1.22 1.16
C PHE A 287 -1.32 -0.26 1.48
N THR A 288 -0.64 -1.01 0.61
CA THR A 288 -0.45 -2.45 0.77
C THR A 288 0.84 -2.74 1.53
N VAL A 289 0.73 -3.67 2.47
CA VAL A 289 1.82 -4.17 3.29
C VAL A 289 1.91 -5.67 3.10
N TYR A 290 3.05 -6.17 2.62
CA TYR A 290 3.34 -7.60 2.49
C TYR A 290 4.11 -8.08 3.71
N CYS A 291 3.68 -9.17 4.32
CA CYS A 291 4.24 -9.68 5.55
C CYS A 291 5.33 -10.73 5.31
N ASP A 292 6.19 -10.97 6.30
CA ASP A 292 7.27 -11.94 6.23
C ASP A 292 6.82 -13.38 5.99
N ASP A 293 5.55 -13.66 6.25
CA ASP A 293 4.91 -14.97 6.15
C ASP A 293 3.99 -15.13 4.95
N GLY A 294 4.09 -14.23 3.99
CA GLY A 294 3.35 -14.28 2.74
C GLY A 294 1.92 -13.74 2.81
N GLU A 295 1.45 -13.32 4.00
CA GLU A 295 0.19 -12.58 4.12
C GLU A 295 0.34 -11.17 3.52
N ALA A 296 -0.78 -10.54 3.15
CA ALA A 296 -0.79 -9.13 2.78
C ALA A 296 -1.95 -8.38 3.45
N LEU A 297 -1.66 -7.19 3.95
CA LEU A 297 -2.57 -6.32 4.69
C LEU A 297 -2.76 -5.01 3.93
N THR A 298 -4.01 -4.57 3.78
CA THR A 298 -4.31 -3.21 3.33
C THR A 298 -4.44 -2.32 4.56
N MET A 299 -3.52 -1.37 4.71
CA MET A 299 -3.39 -0.53 5.90
C MET A 299 -3.59 0.95 5.59
N ARG A 300 -3.85 1.74 6.63
CA ARG A 300 -3.76 3.21 6.57
C ARG A 300 -3.24 3.75 7.89
N VAL A 301 -2.61 4.93 7.85
CA VAL A 301 -2.34 5.72 9.06
C VAL A 301 -3.52 6.66 9.33
N ALA A 302 -3.98 6.76 10.57
CA ALA A 302 -5.17 7.49 10.97
C ALA A 302 -4.95 8.29 12.27
N SER A 303 -6.02 8.98 12.71
CA SER A 303 -6.05 9.81 13.92
C SER A 303 -5.05 10.97 13.91
N GLY A 304 -4.99 11.73 15.00
CA GLY A 304 -4.10 12.89 15.14
C GLY A 304 -4.79 14.20 14.82
N ASP A 305 -4.00 15.26 14.66
CA ASP A 305 -4.51 16.59 14.34
C ASP A 305 -5.18 16.60 12.96
N LYS A 306 -6.39 17.15 12.86
CA LYS A 306 -7.16 17.23 11.62
C LYS A 306 -6.42 18.03 10.54
N ASP A 307 -5.63 19.03 10.93
CA ASP A 307 -4.95 19.96 10.03
C ASP A 307 -3.55 19.46 9.59
N LYS A 308 -3.10 18.30 10.08
CA LYS A 308 -1.83 17.69 9.70
C LYS A 308 -2.00 16.57 8.67
N PRO A 309 -1.11 16.44 7.69
CA PRO A 309 -1.18 15.40 6.66
C PRO A 309 -0.72 14.03 7.15
N TYR A 310 -0.33 13.88 8.42
CA TYR A 310 0.13 12.62 9.01
C TYR A 310 -0.75 12.17 10.17
N GLY A 311 -0.76 10.87 10.44
CA GLY A 311 -1.49 10.26 11.55
C GLY A 311 -0.57 9.61 12.58
N LYS A 312 -1.17 9.05 13.62
CA LYS A 312 -0.45 8.42 14.76
C LYS A 312 -0.84 6.97 15.01
N ASP A 313 -1.95 6.50 14.42
CA ASP A 313 -2.49 5.17 14.67
C ASP A 313 -2.62 4.45 13.32
N MET A 314 -1.89 3.36 13.10
CA MET A 314 -1.90 2.63 11.82
C MET A 314 -2.65 1.30 11.95
N SER A 315 -3.64 1.05 11.10
CA SER A 315 -4.49 -0.14 11.18
C SER A 315 -4.89 -0.66 9.81
N THR A 316 -5.40 -1.90 9.77
CA THR A 316 -6.04 -2.48 8.58
C THR A 316 -7.34 -1.78 8.24
N ILE A 317 -7.73 -1.86 6.96
CA ILE A 317 -9.05 -1.48 6.45
C ILE A 317 -9.66 -2.64 5.66
N PRO A 318 -11.01 -2.79 5.64
CA PRO A 318 -11.99 -1.91 6.28
C PRO A 318 -12.10 -2.10 7.79
N HIS A 319 -11.60 -3.22 8.33
CA HIS A 319 -11.73 -3.55 9.75
C HIS A 319 -10.38 -3.60 10.45
N ASN A 320 -10.22 -2.76 11.48
CA ASN A 320 -9.04 -2.75 12.35
C ASN A 320 -8.84 -4.06 13.13
N SER A 321 -9.85 -4.94 13.19
CA SER A 321 -9.76 -6.25 13.82
C SER A 321 -8.91 -7.25 13.04
N GLU A 322 -8.77 -7.07 11.74
CA GLU A 322 -7.92 -7.94 10.91
C GLU A 322 -6.46 -7.88 11.38
N LEU A 323 -5.97 -6.69 11.75
CA LEU A 323 -4.62 -6.53 12.27
C LEU A 323 -4.38 -7.33 13.57
N GLY A 324 -5.29 -7.26 14.53
CA GLY A 324 -5.09 -7.96 15.80
C GLY A 324 -5.32 -9.47 15.67
N ALA A 325 -6.25 -9.88 14.83
CA ALA A 325 -6.43 -11.29 14.48
C ALA A 325 -5.17 -11.87 13.82
N TYR A 326 -4.56 -11.12 12.89
CA TYR A 326 -3.28 -11.48 12.27
C TYR A 326 -2.18 -11.65 13.31
N LEU A 327 -1.94 -10.65 14.18
CA LEU A 327 -0.90 -10.72 15.20
C LEU A 327 -1.10 -11.89 16.17
N ARG A 328 -2.32 -12.11 16.65
CA ARG A 328 -2.62 -13.22 17.58
C ARG A 328 -2.43 -14.58 16.91
N LYS A 329 -2.94 -14.76 15.69
CA LYS A 329 -2.73 -15.97 14.89
C LYS A 329 -1.24 -16.23 14.69
N ARG A 330 -0.46 -15.21 14.31
CA ARG A 330 0.99 -15.29 14.11
C ARG A 330 1.73 -15.75 15.38
N MET A 331 1.30 -15.26 16.54
CA MET A 331 1.89 -15.61 17.82
C MET A 331 1.38 -16.94 18.41
N GLY A 332 0.42 -17.61 17.76
CA GLY A 332 -0.22 -18.82 18.29
C GLY A 332 -1.19 -18.54 19.45
N LEU A 333 -1.68 -17.31 19.58
CA LEU A 333 -2.59 -16.86 20.63
C LEU A 333 -4.04 -16.98 20.18
N GLN A 334 -4.94 -17.20 21.15
CA GLN A 334 -6.38 -17.21 20.89
C GLN A 334 -6.90 -15.80 20.55
N PRO A 335 -7.94 -15.66 19.71
CA PRO A 335 -8.61 -14.38 19.44
C PRO A 335 -8.96 -13.61 20.71
N GLY A 336 -8.73 -12.30 20.73
CA GLY A 336 -9.00 -11.44 21.89
C GLY A 336 -8.06 -11.61 23.09
N THR A 337 -7.02 -12.44 23.01
CA THR A 337 -6.01 -12.56 24.07
C THR A 337 -5.19 -11.28 24.20
N LYS A 338 -4.80 -10.90 25.42
CA LYS A 338 -3.88 -9.78 25.63
C LYS A 338 -2.48 -10.14 25.12
N ILE A 339 -1.91 -9.27 24.28
CA ILE A 339 -0.51 -9.36 23.88
C ILE A 339 0.29 -8.44 24.81
N GLY A 340 0.89 -8.99 25.86
CA GLY A 340 1.76 -8.27 26.77
C GLY A 340 3.24 -8.36 26.38
N ILE A 341 4.13 -7.73 27.17
CA ILE A 341 5.58 -7.82 26.94
C ILE A 341 6.04 -9.27 27.08
N ARG A 342 5.43 -10.04 28.00
CA ARG A 342 5.74 -11.47 28.17
C ARG A 342 5.43 -12.26 26.90
N GLU A 343 4.22 -12.14 26.35
CA GLU A 343 3.85 -12.83 25.11
C GLU A 343 4.74 -12.42 23.93
N LEU A 344 5.15 -11.15 23.86
CA LEU A 344 6.09 -10.67 22.84
C LEU A 344 7.49 -11.26 22.99
N LEU A 345 7.99 -11.37 24.23
CA LEU A 345 9.27 -12.00 24.53
C LEU A 345 9.24 -13.51 24.29
N ASP A 346 8.15 -14.20 24.66
CA ASP A 346 7.95 -15.63 24.40
C ASP A 346 7.81 -15.93 22.90
N TYR A 347 7.17 -15.01 22.17
CA TYR A 347 7.18 -15.05 20.71
C TYR A 347 8.60 -14.82 20.15
N GLY A 348 9.45 -14.05 20.84
CA GLY A 348 10.82 -13.77 20.42
C GLY A 348 11.00 -12.47 19.65
N ARG A 349 9.98 -11.61 19.59
CA ARG A 349 10.08 -10.28 18.96
C ARG A 349 9.05 -9.29 19.53
N THR A 350 9.50 -8.08 19.84
CA THR A 350 8.71 -7.04 20.53
C THR A 350 8.31 -5.85 19.64
N TYR A 351 8.70 -5.87 18.36
CA TYR A 351 8.44 -4.83 17.38
C TYR A 351 8.19 -5.42 15.99
N VAL A 352 7.53 -4.68 15.13
CA VAL A 352 7.47 -4.98 13.69
C VAL A 352 8.40 -4.03 12.95
N THR A 353 9.06 -4.51 11.90
CA THR A 353 9.90 -3.68 11.03
C THR A 353 9.18 -3.42 9.73
N PHE A 354 8.96 -2.15 9.39
CA PHE A 354 8.46 -1.75 8.09
C PHE A 354 9.62 -1.37 7.20
N THR A 355 9.65 -1.91 5.99
CA THR A 355 10.58 -1.55 4.91
C THR A 355 9.78 -1.04 3.73
N ARG A 356 10.18 0.07 3.13
CA ARG A 356 9.47 0.68 2.01
C ARG A 356 10.11 0.24 0.70
N THR A 357 9.28 -0.18 -0.25
CA THR A 357 9.69 -0.70 -1.57
C THR A 357 9.83 0.44 -2.58
N SER A 358 10.46 0.16 -3.72
CA SER A 358 10.59 1.13 -4.82
C SER A 358 9.24 1.51 -5.44
N GLU A 359 8.25 0.61 -5.47
CA GLU A 359 6.93 0.88 -6.05
C GLU A 359 5.92 1.50 -5.05
N GLY A 360 6.39 1.84 -3.84
CA GLY A 360 5.58 2.46 -2.80
C GLY A 360 4.70 1.51 -1.99
N ASN A 361 4.87 0.20 -2.16
CA ASN A 361 4.39 -0.81 -1.23
C ASN A 361 5.30 -0.90 0.01
N TYR A 362 4.84 -1.59 1.05
CA TYR A 362 5.63 -1.85 2.25
C TYR A 362 5.78 -3.33 2.49
N TYR A 363 6.88 -3.68 3.15
CA TYR A 363 7.13 -4.98 3.72
C TYR A 363 7.11 -4.88 5.24
N LEU A 364 6.42 -5.79 5.91
CA LEU A 364 6.34 -5.89 7.36
C LEU A 364 7.01 -7.18 7.78
N ASP A 365 8.09 -7.05 8.54
CA ASP A 365 8.77 -8.16 9.17
C ASP A 365 8.40 -8.27 10.64
N PHE A 366 7.83 -9.41 11.00
CA PHE A 366 7.54 -9.83 12.36
C PHE A 366 8.11 -11.24 12.63
N SER A 367 9.08 -11.70 11.83
CA SER A 367 9.78 -12.97 12.01
C SER A 367 10.69 -12.96 13.24
N ARG A 368 11.02 -14.14 13.79
CA ARG A 368 11.85 -14.24 15.01
C ARG A 368 13.34 -14.21 14.68
N GLU A 369 13.67 -14.65 13.47
CA GLU A 369 15.01 -14.90 12.97
C GLU A 369 15.82 -13.62 12.79
N THR A 370 15.16 -12.51 12.52
CA THR A 370 15.76 -11.18 12.31
C THR A 370 15.61 -10.26 13.53
N ALA A 371 15.05 -10.76 14.63
CA ALA A 371 14.78 -9.95 15.81
C ALA A 371 16.07 -9.61 16.56
N GLU A 372 16.24 -8.33 16.86
CA GLU A 372 17.27 -7.85 17.78
C GLU A 372 16.78 -7.97 19.23
N ARG A 373 17.73 -8.16 20.14
CA ARG A 373 17.44 -8.24 21.57
C ARG A 373 16.92 -6.89 22.09
N ASP A 374 15.75 -6.91 22.73
CA ASP A 374 15.14 -5.72 23.31
C ASP A 374 15.37 -5.65 24.84
N GLU A 375 16.49 -5.03 25.23
CA GLU A 375 16.84 -4.86 26.65
C GLU A 375 15.80 -4.04 27.43
N VAL A 376 15.04 -3.16 26.77
CA VAL A 376 14.00 -2.37 27.45
C VAL A 376 12.80 -3.26 27.80
N ALA A 377 12.43 -4.19 26.92
CA ALA A 377 11.39 -5.16 27.21
C ALA A 377 11.80 -6.12 28.35
N LEU A 378 13.04 -6.59 28.35
CA LEU A 378 13.56 -7.50 29.39
C LEU A 378 13.63 -6.83 30.78
N GLN A 379 13.85 -5.51 30.83
CA GLN A 379 13.89 -4.73 32.07
C GLN A 379 12.54 -4.11 32.45
N ALA A 380 11.47 -4.43 31.72
CA ALA A 380 10.17 -3.86 31.99
C ALA A 380 9.69 -4.28 33.40
N PRO A 381 9.08 -3.38 34.19
CA PRO A 381 8.64 -3.70 35.55
C PRO A 381 7.69 -4.91 35.63
N GLU A 382 6.86 -5.12 34.61
CA GLU A 382 5.97 -6.29 34.55
C GLU A 382 6.70 -7.62 34.35
N ILE A 383 7.95 -7.60 33.87
CA ILE A 383 8.79 -8.80 33.70
C ILE A 383 9.67 -9.01 34.95
N VAL A 384 10.35 -7.97 35.42
CA VAL A 384 11.31 -8.08 36.53
C VAL A 384 10.62 -8.40 37.86
N ASN A 385 9.42 -7.86 38.10
CA ASN A 385 8.71 -8.07 39.36
C ASN A 385 8.11 -9.49 39.50
N GLU A 386 7.86 -10.20 38.40
CA GLU A 386 7.39 -11.60 38.45
C GLU A 386 8.46 -12.52 39.06
N PHE A 387 9.73 -12.31 38.73
CA PHE A 387 10.85 -13.09 39.28
C PHE A 387 11.17 -12.76 40.75
N SER A 388 10.74 -11.59 41.24
CA SER A 388 10.95 -11.21 42.65
C SER A 388 10.01 -11.92 43.64
N HIS A 389 9.04 -12.67 43.13
CA HIS A 389 8.06 -13.41 43.94
C HIS A 389 8.28 -14.93 43.94
N GLU A 390 9.24 -15.46 43.18
CA GLU A 390 9.60 -16.89 43.21
C GLU A 390 10.64 -17.23 44.29
N ASP A 391 11.25 -16.24 44.94
CA ASP A 391 12.31 -16.41 45.96
C ASP A 391 11.85 -16.17 47.43
N ASN A 392 10.54 -16.31 47.73
CA ASN A 392 10.03 -16.22 49.12
C ASN A 392 9.27 -17.48 49.58
#